data_AF-A0A8H4PTX2-F1
#
_entry.id   AF-A0A8H4PTX2-F1
#
_cell.length_a   1.000
_cell.length_b   1.000
_cell.length_c   1.000
_cell.angle_alpha   90.00
_cell.angle_beta   90.00
_cell.angle_gamma   90.00
#
_symmetry.space_group_name_H-M   'P 1'
#
loop_
_entity.id
_entity.type
_entity.pdbx_description
1 polymer ?
#
loop_
_entity_poly.entity_id
_entity_poly.type
_entity_poly.pdbx_seq_one_letter_code
_entity_poly.pdbx_strand_id
1 'polypeptide(L)'
;MSTTRQYTTTNGNNEPIAIIGSGCRFPGGAHTPARLWEELKAPRDLLGEVPKNRFNIDSFWRPDGGGQGRSNTRHTRIRYPKTPTPLRLILETVYEGIASAGLKVEELAGSSTAVYVGVMGHDFEDNIVSDLNDVPAHAGLGLSTSIVSNRVSYFFDWHGPSVCDDHEPTVHCVVMVD
;
A
#
# COMPACT_ATOMS: atom_id res chain seq x y z
N MET A 1 22.25 -25.32 -10.73
CA MET A 1 22.42 -24.32 -11.81
C MET A 1 21.29 -23.32 -11.65
N SER A 2 21.55 -22.18 -11.00
CA SER A 2 20.56 -21.13 -10.74
C SER A 2 20.63 -20.10 -11.86
N THR A 3 19.59 -19.99 -12.66
CA THR A 3 19.49 -19.01 -13.75
C THR A 3 19.13 -17.65 -13.16
N THR A 4 20.13 -16.82 -12.89
CA THR A 4 19.91 -15.41 -12.52
C THR A 4 19.43 -14.66 -13.75
N ARG A 5 18.15 -14.24 -13.74
CA ARG A 5 17.55 -13.42 -14.78
C ARG A 5 18.15 -12.00 -14.68
N GLN A 6 18.92 -11.59 -15.69
CA GLN A 6 19.44 -10.22 -15.75
C GLN A 6 18.35 -9.30 -16.29
N TYR A 7 18.00 -8.28 -15.50
CA TYR A 7 17.13 -7.20 -15.93
C TYR A 7 18.02 -6.14 -16.54
N THR A 8 17.91 -5.93 -17.86
CA THR A 8 18.68 -4.93 -18.59
C THR A 8 18.08 -3.55 -18.33
N THR A 9 18.71 -2.75 -17.49
CA THR A 9 18.33 -1.34 -17.29
C THR A 9 18.81 -0.53 -18.50
N THR A 10 17.89 0.18 -19.14
CA THR A 10 18.15 1.01 -20.32
C THR A 10 18.85 2.32 -19.92
N ASN A 11 20.07 2.24 -19.37
CA ASN A 11 21.08 3.31 -19.31
C ASN A 11 22.40 2.71 -18.80
N GLY A 12 23.51 2.99 -19.50
CA GLY A 12 24.76 2.22 -19.48
C GLY A 12 25.62 2.22 -18.20
N ASN A 13 25.08 2.55 -17.04
CA ASN A 13 25.77 2.42 -15.76
C ASN A 13 25.02 1.41 -14.90
N ASN A 14 25.67 0.26 -14.68
CA ASN A 14 25.17 -0.84 -13.86
C ASN A 14 25.34 -0.48 -12.36
N GLU A 15 24.75 0.63 -11.94
CA GLU A 15 24.87 1.15 -10.58
C GLU A 15 24.08 0.24 -9.63
N PRO A 16 24.72 -0.31 -8.58
CA PRO A 16 24.03 -1.14 -7.60
C PRO A 16 22.98 -0.32 -6.85
N ILE A 17 21.73 -0.78 -6.87
CA ILE A 17 20.64 -0.17 -6.10
C ILE A 17 20.61 -0.79 -4.70
N ALA A 18 20.68 0.03 -3.66
CA ALA A 18 20.58 -0.39 -2.27
C ALA A 18 19.18 -0.12 -1.71
N ILE A 19 18.64 -1.08 -0.96
CA ILE A 19 17.45 -0.85 -0.13
C ILE A 19 17.92 -0.24 1.19
N ILE A 20 17.74 1.07 1.32
CA ILE A 20 18.24 1.83 2.48
C ILE A 20 17.24 1.95 3.62
N GLY A 21 15.94 1.76 3.36
CA GLY A 21 14.89 1.84 4.37
C GLY A 21 13.63 1.07 3.96
N SER A 22 12.79 0.75 4.94
CA SER A 22 11.50 0.10 4.70
C SER A 22 10.48 0.43 5.80
N GLY A 23 9.24 0.66 5.40
CA GLY A 23 8.09 0.80 6.28
C GLY A 23 7.04 -0.24 5.90
N CYS A 24 6.23 -0.71 6.85
CA CYS A 24 5.17 -1.66 6.53
C CYS A 24 3.96 -1.58 7.45
N ARG A 25 2.84 -2.11 6.95
CA ARG A 25 1.58 -2.26 7.69
C ARG A 25 1.02 -3.65 7.43
N PHE A 26 1.31 -4.58 8.34
CA PHE A 26 0.85 -5.95 8.26
C PHE A 26 -0.10 -6.35 9.40
N PRO A 27 -0.88 -7.44 9.22
CA PRO A 27 -1.68 -8.05 10.28
C PRO A 27 -0.84 -8.38 11.53
N GLY A 28 -1.50 -8.59 12.67
CA GLY A 28 -0.80 -8.92 13.91
C GLY A 28 -0.11 -7.75 14.61
N GLY A 29 -0.30 -6.52 14.13
CA GLY A 29 0.34 -5.31 14.68
C GLY A 29 1.76 -5.09 14.16
N ALA A 30 2.14 -5.75 13.07
CA ALA A 30 3.44 -5.57 12.42
C ALA A 30 3.47 -4.26 11.62
N HIS A 31 3.71 -3.15 12.33
CA HIS A 31 3.85 -1.80 11.78
C HIS A 31 5.31 -1.42 11.50
N THR A 32 6.25 -2.34 11.72
CA THR A 32 7.66 -2.13 11.43
C THR A 32 8.27 -3.41 10.84
N PRO A 33 9.32 -3.31 10.01
CA PRO A 33 10.04 -4.48 9.49
C PRO A 33 10.56 -5.40 10.59
N ALA A 34 11.05 -4.83 11.69
CA ALA A 34 11.52 -5.60 12.84
C ALA A 34 10.39 -6.41 13.49
N ARG A 35 9.20 -5.80 13.68
CA ARG A 35 8.05 -6.52 14.22
C ARG A 35 7.57 -7.60 13.25
N LEU A 36 7.54 -7.30 11.96
CA LEU A 36 7.22 -8.28 10.92
C LEU A 36 8.18 -9.49 11.00
N TRP A 37 9.48 -9.23 11.18
CA TRP A 37 10.46 -10.29 11.34
C TRP A 37 10.22 -11.17 12.57
N GLU A 38 9.81 -10.59 13.70
CA GLU A 38 9.42 -11.38 14.88
C GLU A 38 8.21 -12.29 14.59
N GLU A 39 7.21 -11.79 13.86
CA GLU A 39 6.06 -12.60 13.44
C GLU A 39 6.46 -13.73 12.47
N LEU A 40 7.47 -13.51 11.63
CA LEU A 40 7.98 -14.52 10.70
C LEU A 40 8.81 -15.60 11.41
N LYS A 41 9.56 -15.24 12.47
CA LYS A 41 10.34 -16.21 13.27
C LYS A 41 9.46 -17.15 14.09
N ALA A 42 8.33 -16.66 14.58
CA ALA A 42 7.35 -17.43 15.35
C ALA A 42 6.00 -17.43 14.62
N PRO A 43 5.88 -18.17 13.49
CA PRO A 43 4.70 -18.10 12.64
C PRO A 43 3.47 -18.53 13.42
N ARG A 44 2.52 -17.59 13.54
CA ARG A 44 1.21 -17.80 14.14
C ARG A 44 0.13 -17.38 13.16
N ASP A 45 -1.04 -17.98 13.30
CA ASP A 45 -2.19 -17.53 12.51
C ASP A 45 -2.60 -16.13 12.98
N LEU A 46 -2.60 -15.19 12.04
CA LEU A 46 -3.01 -13.81 12.24
C LEU A 46 -4.41 -13.53 11.67
N LEU A 47 -5.10 -14.56 11.19
CA LEU A 47 -6.50 -14.46 10.78
C LEU A 47 -7.36 -14.10 11.99
N GLY A 48 -8.16 -13.05 11.83
CA GLY A 48 -9.18 -12.65 12.78
C GLY A 48 -10.54 -12.65 12.13
N GLU A 49 -11.60 -12.67 12.94
CA GLU A 49 -12.94 -12.35 12.45
C GLU A 49 -12.96 -10.93 11.89
N VAL A 50 -13.73 -10.72 10.83
CA VAL A 50 -13.94 -9.38 10.27
C VAL A 50 -14.60 -8.51 11.34
N PRO A 51 -14.01 -7.36 11.72
CA PRO A 51 -14.69 -6.44 12.62
C PRO A 51 -16.03 -6.00 12.03
N LYS A 52 -17.14 -6.16 12.76
CA LYS A 52 -18.49 -5.79 12.29
C LYS A 52 -18.63 -4.29 11.97
N ASN A 53 -17.78 -3.46 12.55
CA ASN A 53 -17.70 -2.03 12.26
C ASN A 53 -16.94 -1.70 10.97
N ARG A 54 -16.24 -2.67 10.36
CA ARG A 54 -15.58 -2.52 9.06
C ARG A 54 -16.59 -2.65 7.93
N PHE A 55 -17.39 -3.72 7.95
CA PHE A 55 -18.58 -3.92 7.14
C PHE A 55 -19.43 -5.05 7.74
N ASN A 56 -20.72 -5.09 7.38
CA ASN A 56 -21.64 -6.11 7.88
C ASN A 56 -21.35 -7.49 7.24
N ILE A 57 -20.45 -8.27 7.83
CA ILE A 57 -20.09 -9.60 7.32
C ILE A 57 -21.31 -10.55 7.22
N ASP A 58 -22.29 -10.40 8.12
CA ASP A 58 -23.46 -11.27 8.18
C ASP A 58 -24.35 -11.11 6.93
N SER A 59 -24.37 -9.94 6.28
CA SER A 59 -25.12 -9.74 5.03
C SER A 59 -24.46 -10.41 3.82
N PHE A 60 -23.12 -10.43 3.77
CA PHE A 60 -22.34 -10.93 2.63
C PHE A 60 -21.95 -12.41 2.75
N TRP A 61 -21.98 -12.98 3.96
CA TRP A 61 -21.55 -14.35 4.17
C TRP A 61 -22.58 -15.37 3.66
N ARG A 62 -22.12 -16.35 2.88
CA ARG A 62 -22.93 -17.49 2.43
C ARG A 62 -22.08 -18.78 2.45
N PRO A 63 -22.56 -19.87 3.06
CA PRO A 63 -21.78 -21.10 3.23
C PRO A 63 -21.48 -21.83 1.91
N ASP A 64 -22.26 -21.60 0.86
CA ASP A 64 -22.10 -22.19 -0.48
C ASP A 64 -21.15 -21.40 -1.40
N GLY A 65 -20.74 -20.18 -1.00
CA GLY A 65 -19.90 -19.29 -1.83
C GLY A 65 -20.58 -18.81 -3.12
N GLY A 66 -21.88 -19.05 -3.28
CA GLY A 66 -22.62 -18.81 -4.51
C GLY A 66 -23.17 -17.39 -4.61
N GLY A 67 -22.87 -16.72 -5.73
CA GLY A 67 -23.46 -15.45 -6.15
C GLY A 67 -22.50 -14.26 -6.10
N GLN A 68 -22.64 -13.33 -7.06
CA GLN A 68 -21.82 -12.13 -7.17
C GLN A 68 -21.90 -11.28 -5.89
N GLY A 69 -20.75 -10.79 -5.41
CA GLY A 69 -20.67 -9.94 -4.21
C GLY A 69 -20.85 -10.69 -2.87
N ARG A 70 -20.73 -12.02 -2.84
CA ARG A 70 -20.83 -12.84 -1.62
C ARG A 70 -19.50 -13.48 -1.27
N SER A 71 -19.30 -13.77 0.01
CA SER A 71 -18.10 -14.42 0.54
C SER A 71 -18.46 -15.70 1.30
N ASN A 72 -17.71 -16.77 1.11
CA ASN A 72 -17.81 -17.97 1.96
C ASN A 72 -16.98 -17.87 3.25
N THR A 73 -16.17 -16.81 3.38
CA THR A 73 -15.19 -16.66 4.43
C THR A 73 -15.57 -15.54 5.39
N ARG A 74 -15.59 -15.85 6.70
CA ARG A 74 -15.82 -14.88 7.80
C ARG A 74 -14.55 -14.31 8.42
N HIS A 75 -13.39 -14.88 8.09
CA HIS A 75 -12.10 -14.52 8.67
C HIS A 75 -11.25 -13.80 7.64
N THR A 76 -10.64 -12.67 8.01
CA THR A 76 -9.71 -11.95 7.14
C THR A 76 -8.49 -11.51 7.91
N ARG A 77 -7.42 -11.21 7.17
CA ARG A 77 -6.18 -10.65 7.71
C ARG A 77 -6.32 -9.18 8.11
N ILE A 78 -7.47 -8.54 7.88
CA ILE A 78 -7.63 -7.11 8.08
C ILE A 78 -8.31 -6.79 9.40
N ARG A 79 -7.53 -6.29 10.36
CA ARG A 79 -7.98 -6.03 11.74
C ARG A 79 -8.45 -4.58 12.00
N TYR A 80 -8.21 -3.64 11.08
CA TYR A 80 -8.55 -2.25 11.35
C TYR A 80 -10.08 -2.03 11.35
N PRO A 81 -10.65 -1.54 12.47
CA PRO A 81 -12.10 -1.35 12.64
C PRO A 81 -12.67 -0.31 11.67
N LYS A 82 -11.85 0.67 11.29
CA LYS A 82 -12.04 1.59 10.18
C LYS A 82 -10.66 1.72 9.54
N THR A 83 -10.50 1.28 8.29
CA THR A 83 -9.21 1.51 7.61
C THR A 83 -9.06 3.03 7.51
N PRO A 84 -7.94 3.63 7.96
CA PRO A 84 -7.59 4.97 7.52
C PRO A 84 -7.64 4.97 5.99
N THR A 85 -7.98 6.09 5.38
CA THR A 85 -7.99 6.18 3.91
C THR A 85 -6.65 5.63 3.36
N PRO A 86 -6.64 4.85 2.28
CA PRO A 86 -5.40 4.23 1.75
C PRO A 86 -4.26 5.23 1.59
N LEU A 87 -4.60 6.45 1.20
CA LEU A 87 -3.68 7.59 1.11
C LEU A 87 -2.99 7.97 2.43
N ARG A 88 -3.68 7.90 3.57
CA ARG A 88 -3.04 8.20 4.86
C ARG A 88 -2.01 7.13 5.23
N LEU A 89 -2.34 5.87 5.00
CA LEU A 89 -1.45 4.76 5.31
C LEU A 89 -0.17 4.79 4.47
N ILE A 90 -0.27 5.12 3.18
CA ILE A 90 0.92 5.21 2.32
C ILE A 90 1.84 6.35 2.77
N LEU A 91 1.30 7.53 3.10
CA LEU A 91 2.10 8.67 3.57
C LEU A 91 2.83 8.35 4.88
N GLU A 92 2.14 7.74 5.86
CA GLU A 92 2.76 7.29 7.11
C GLU A 92 3.85 6.25 6.86
N THR A 93 3.59 5.29 5.97
CA THR A 93 4.53 4.19 5.68
C THR A 93 5.77 4.68 4.93
N VAL A 94 5.61 5.61 3.98
CA VAL A 94 6.73 6.23 3.26
C VAL A 94 7.58 7.05 4.22
N TYR A 95 6.95 7.85 5.09
CA TYR A 95 7.67 8.62 6.12
C TYR A 95 8.52 7.71 7.02
N GLU A 96 7.95 6.61 7.51
CA GLU A 96 8.68 5.64 8.32
C GLU A 96 9.80 4.94 7.53
N GLY A 97 9.58 4.67 6.24
CA GLY A 97 10.60 4.14 5.34
C GLY A 97 11.82 5.06 5.26
N ILE A 98 11.60 6.37 5.06
CA ILE A 98 12.66 7.38 5.03
C ILE A 98 13.37 7.46 6.39
N ALA A 99 12.59 7.52 7.48
CA ALA A 99 13.15 7.60 8.84
C ALA A 99 14.00 6.35 9.19
N SER A 100 13.58 5.17 8.74
CA SER A 100 14.35 3.93 8.91
C SER A 100 15.65 3.91 8.13
N ALA A 101 15.74 4.67 7.03
CA ALA A 101 16.97 4.88 6.27
C ALA A 101 17.93 5.88 6.95
N GLY A 102 17.50 6.52 8.04
CA GLY A 102 18.27 7.58 8.71
C GLY A 102 18.32 8.89 7.93
N LEU A 103 17.46 9.04 6.91
CA LEU A 103 17.33 10.26 6.13
C LEU A 103 16.29 11.19 6.76
N LYS A 104 16.47 12.50 6.58
CA LYS A 104 15.43 13.47 6.91
C LYS A 104 14.61 13.79 5.68
N VAL A 105 13.31 13.97 5.86
CA VAL A 105 12.39 14.29 4.78
C VAL A 105 12.76 15.62 4.12
N GLU A 106 13.21 16.58 4.92
CA GLU A 106 13.59 17.92 4.47
C GLU A 106 14.84 17.91 3.59
N GLU A 107 15.71 16.90 3.76
CA GLU A 107 16.94 16.74 2.95
C GLU A 107 16.63 16.22 1.54
N LEU A 108 15.43 15.65 1.33
CA LEU A 108 14.98 15.10 0.05
C LEU A 108 14.06 16.05 -0.72
N ALA A 109 13.58 17.14 -0.11
CA ALA A 109 12.72 18.11 -0.77
C ALA A 109 13.45 18.78 -1.95
N GLY A 110 12.79 18.84 -3.11
CA GLY A 110 13.33 19.35 -4.37
C GLY A 110 14.25 18.39 -5.13
N SER A 111 14.48 17.17 -4.63
CA SER A 111 15.35 16.18 -5.28
C SER A 111 14.67 15.46 -6.46
N SER A 112 15.47 14.79 -7.29
CA SER A 112 15.03 13.88 -8.37
C SER A 112 14.48 12.54 -7.86
N THR A 113 14.06 12.45 -6.60
CA THR A 113 13.51 11.22 -5.99
C THR A 113 12.28 10.74 -6.76
N ALA A 114 12.31 9.47 -7.16
CA ALA A 114 11.26 8.82 -7.93
C ALA A 114 10.33 8.00 -7.02
N VAL A 115 9.04 7.94 -7.37
CA VAL A 115 7.99 7.23 -6.64
C VAL A 115 7.31 6.22 -7.54
N TYR A 116 7.31 4.96 -7.11
CA TYR A 116 6.64 3.86 -7.79
C TYR A 116 5.68 3.19 -6.82
N VAL A 117 4.38 3.24 -7.13
CA VAL A 117 3.33 2.65 -6.30
C VAL A 117 2.67 1.52 -7.08
N GLY A 118 2.78 0.30 -6.57
CA GLY A 118 1.88 -0.79 -6.93
C GLY A 118 0.64 -0.69 -6.06
N VAL A 119 -0.55 -0.53 -6.64
CA VAL A 119 -1.82 -0.55 -5.91
C VAL A 119 -2.80 -1.39 -6.70
N MET A 120 -3.51 -2.27 -6.02
CA MET A 120 -4.63 -3.00 -6.59
C MET A 120 -5.83 -2.88 -5.66
N GLY A 121 -7.00 -2.75 -6.27
CA GLY A 121 -8.28 -2.68 -5.56
C GLY A 121 -8.83 -1.26 -5.56
N HIS A 122 -10.03 -1.12 -6.14
CA HIS A 122 -10.80 0.12 -6.20
C HIS A 122 -11.91 0.16 -5.16
N ASP A 123 -11.92 -0.77 -4.20
CA ASP A 123 -13.06 -0.97 -3.29
C ASP A 123 -13.47 0.31 -2.53
N PHE A 124 -12.51 1.16 -2.16
CA PHE A 124 -12.81 2.42 -1.49
C PHE A 124 -13.39 3.47 -2.43
N GLU A 125 -12.89 3.54 -3.66
CA GLU A 125 -13.41 4.42 -4.71
C GLU A 125 -14.83 3.99 -5.07
N ASP A 126 -15.01 2.71 -5.38
CA ASP A 126 -16.29 2.08 -5.74
C ASP A 126 -17.36 2.30 -4.65
N ASN A 127 -17.00 2.11 -3.38
CA ASN A 127 -17.94 2.35 -2.28
C ASN A 127 -18.34 3.82 -2.17
N ILE A 128 -17.41 4.76 -2.36
CA ILE A 128 -17.71 6.20 -2.24
C ILE A 128 -18.51 6.71 -3.44
N VAL A 129 -18.27 6.21 -4.64
CA VAL A 129 -19.03 6.60 -5.83
C VAL A 129 -20.35 5.85 -5.99
N SER A 130 -20.62 4.84 -5.16
CA SER A 130 -21.85 4.06 -5.19
C SER A 130 -23.11 4.89 -4.91
N ASP A 131 -23.01 5.96 -4.10
CA ASP A 131 -24.07 6.95 -3.91
C ASP A 131 -23.70 8.26 -4.61
N LEU A 132 -24.16 8.41 -5.86
CA LEU A 132 -23.90 9.57 -6.69
C LEU A 132 -24.41 10.90 -6.08
N ASN A 133 -25.34 10.85 -5.12
CA ASN A 133 -25.90 12.05 -4.49
C ASN A 133 -25.04 12.58 -3.33
N ASP A 134 -24.13 11.77 -2.79
CA ASP A 134 -23.28 12.13 -1.64
C ASP A 134 -21.77 12.04 -1.96
N VAL A 135 -21.40 12.01 -3.25
CA VAL A 135 -19.99 11.96 -3.64
C VAL A 135 -19.31 13.28 -3.25
N PRO A 136 -18.32 13.27 -2.34
CA PRO A 136 -17.59 14.48 -1.99
C PRO A 136 -16.83 15.01 -3.21
N ALA A 137 -16.84 16.33 -3.42
CA ALA A 137 -16.17 16.95 -4.56
C ALA A 137 -14.67 16.62 -4.70
N HIS A 138 -14.02 16.22 -3.61
CA HIS A 138 -12.60 15.85 -3.55
C HIS A 138 -12.36 14.33 -3.63
N ALA A 139 -13.39 13.51 -3.82
CA ALA A 139 -13.27 12.04 -3.84
C ALA A 139 -12.33 11.54 -4.95
N GLY A 140 -12.45 12.08 -6.17
CA GLY A 140 -11.57 11.70 -7.28
C GLY A 140 -10.09 12.01 -7.02
N LEU A 141 -9.79 13.13 -6.34
CA LEU A 141 -8.43 13.46 -5.92
C LEU A 141 -7.97 12.64 -4.71
N GLY A 142 -8.86 12.05 -3.94
CA GLY A 142 -8.53 11.34 -2.70
C GLY A 142 -8.27 9.85 -2.87
N LEU A 143 -8.82 9.26 -3.94
CA LEU A 143 -8.98 7.79 -4.07
C LEU A 143 -8.51 7.21 -5.40
N SER A 144 -8.37 8.02 -6.45
CA SER A 144 -7.87 7.53 -7.73
C SER A 144 -6.46 6.95 -7.58
N THR A 145 -6.23 5.78 -8.16
CA THR A 145 -4.97 5.04 -8.08
C THR A 145 -3.78 5.87 -8.57
N SER A 146 -3.93 6.58 -9.69
CA SER A 146 -2.91 7.49 -10.24
C SER A 146 -2.54 8.64 -9.30
N ILE A 147 -3.45 9.03 -8.41
CA ILE A 147 -3.23 10.14 -7.47
C ILE A 147 -2.46 9.66 -6.23
N VAL A 148 -2.41 8.36 -5.97
CA VAL A 148 -1.68 7.81 -4.82
C VAL A 148 -0.18 8.10 -4.93
N SER A 149 0.45 7.81 -6.07
CA SER A 149 1.87 8.13 -6.30
C SER A 149 2.11 9.64 -6.35
N ASN A 150 1.27 10.36 -7.09
CA ASN A 150 1.41 11.82 -7.28
C ASN A 150 1.27 12.61 -5.98
N ARG A 151 0.44 12.14 -5.03
CA ARG A 151 0.33 12.77 -3.72
C ARG A 151 1.54 12.55 -2.84
N VAL A 152 2.19 11.40 -2.94
CA VAL A 152 3.46 11.14 -2.24
C VAL A 152 4.51 12.11 -2.76
N SER A 153 4.69 12.18 -4.08
CA SER A 153 5.63 13.13 -4.71
C SER A 153 5.31 14.58 -4.36
N TYR A 154 4.04 14.97 -4.41
CA TYR A 154 3.61 16.33 -4.07
C TYR A 154 3.83 16.67 -2.59
N PHE A 155 3.52 15.75 -1.67
CA PHE A 155 3.62 15.99 -0.23
C PHE A 155 5.07 16.14 0.23
N PHE A 156 5.99 15.37 -0.35
CA PHE A 156 7.41 15.39 0.00
C PHE A 156 8.26 16.29 -0.91
N ASP A 157 7.65 17.00 -1.86
CA ASP A 157 8.31 17.87 -2.85
C ASP A 157 9.37 17.13 -3.69
N TRP A 158 9.02 15.96 -4.23
CA TRP A 158 9.92 15.16 -5.06
C TRP A 158 9.62 15.32 -6.55
N HIS A 159 10.66 15.57 -7.34
CA HIS A 159 10.54 15.96 -8.75
C HIS A 159 10.98 14.85 -9.72
N GLY A 160 11.25 13.65 -9.20
CA GLY A 160 11.50 12.47 -10.04
C GLY A 160 10.21 11.88 -10.64
N PRO A 161 10.34 10.81 -11.44
CA PRO A 161 9.20 10.07 -11.98
C PRO A 161 8.23 9.61 -10.89
N SER A 162 6.93 9.84 -11.09
CA SER A 162 5.86 9.34 -10.22
C SER A 162 4.93 8.43 -11.02
N VAL A 163 4.94 7.14 -10.72
CA VAL A 163 4.22 6.11 -11.47
C VAL A 163 3.38 5.24 -10.55
N CYS A 164 2.16 4.96 -10.98
CA CYS A 164 1.28 4.01 -10.35
C CYS A 164 1.06 2.83 -11.30
N ASP A 165 1.22 1.62 -10.81
CA ASP A 165 0.99 0.38 -11.56
C ASP A 165 -0.04 -0.51 -10.84
N ASP A 166 -0.91 -1.17 -11.62
CA ASP A 166 -2.07 -1.94 -11.13
C ASP A 166 -1.96 -3.45 -11.45
N HIS A 167 -0.75 -3.92 -11.79
CA HIS A 167 -0.55 -5.32 -12.17
C HIS A 167 -0.37 -6.27 -10.96
N GLU A 168 -0.21 -5.74 -9.74
CA GLU A 168 0.17 -6.51 -8.54
C GLU A 168 -0.89 -6.45 -7.43
N PRO A 169 -1.34 -7.60 -6.88
CA PRO A 169 -2.41 -7.67 -5.89
C PRO A 169 -2.09 -7.12 -4.50
N THR A 170 -0.91 -6.55 -4.32
CA THR A 170 -0.44 -6.03 -3.03
C THR A 170 -0.07 -4.56 -3.18
N VAL A 171 -0.58 -3.73 -2.27
CA VAL A 171 -0.15 -2.34 -2.18
C VAL A 171 1.30 -2.28 -1.72
N HIS A 172 2.19 -1.83 -2.59
CA HIS A 172 3.62 -1.67 -2.31
C HIS A 172 4.11 -0.33 -2.86
N CYS A 173 4.85 0.42 -2.06
CA CYS A 173 5.44 1.68 -2.48
C CYS A 173 6.97 1.52 -2.47
N VAL A 174 7.60 1.77 -3.61
CA VAL A 174 9.06 1.88 -3.74
C VAL A 174 9.39 3.34 -3.99
N VAL A 175 10.26 3.89 -3.16
CA VAL A 175 10.85 5.22 -3.35
C VAL A 175 12.31 5.00 -3.74
N MET A 176 12.74 5.60 -4.85
CA MET A 176 14.13 5.56 -5.30
C MET A 176 14.73 6.95 -5.17
N VAL A 177 15.76 7.05 -4.35
CA VAL A 177 16.58 8.26 -4.17
C VAL A 177 17.82 8.08 -5.03
N ASP A 178 18.07 9.06 -5.91
CA ASP A 178 19.31 9.25 -6.69
C ASP A 178 20.30 10.08 -5.85
#